data_AF-A0A8T4MEL2-F1
#
_entry.id   AF-A0A8T4MEL2-F1
#
_cell.length_a   1.000
_cell.length_b   1.000
_cell.length_c   1.000
_cell.angle_alpha   90.00
_cell.angle_beta   90.00
_cell.angle_gamma   90.00
#
_symmetry.space_group_name_H-M   'P 1'
#
loop_
_entity.id
_entity.type
_entity.pdbx_description
1 polymer ?
#
loop_
_entity_poly.entity_id
_entity_poly.type
_entity_poly.pdbx_seq_one_letter_code
_entity_poly.pdbx_strand_id
1 'polypeptide(L)'
;MAIKTGLFKWDIKKISNALKIKERDVRLYFTDGRRVSFILERRLAYEVLKGSLAPNEGAGYDIVDSEGGKWEVRSISKGGIYFCPSYMVGSGRSFEKRGFLRKLKEIKGYIISDIDSFPEVRFWIIPVEQVIRWWKSHQLGTTTKISREKALQLIDEISKTSDYA
;
A
#
# COMPACT_ATOMS: atom_id res chain seq x y z
N MET A 1 11.22 7.07 14.67
CA MET A 1 10.24 7.97 14.04
C MET A 1 8.96 7.19 13.91
N ALA A 2 7.96 7.54 14.72
CA ALA A 2 6.70 6.80 14.78
C ALA A 2 6.00 6.87 13.42
N ILE A 3 5.62 5.72 12.87
CA ILE A 3 4.81 5.66 11.65
C ILE A 3 3.34 5.88 12.00
N LYS A 4 2.62 6.66 11.19
CA LYS A 4 1.18 6.80 11.33
C LYS A 4 0.50 5.51 10.84
N THR A 5 -0.46 5.00 11.60
CA THR A 5 -1.26 3.82 11.25
C THR A 5 -2.74 4.10 11.48
N GLY A 6 -3.60 3.35 10.79
CA GLY A 6 -5.04 3.40 11.00
C GLY A 6 -5.71 2.10 10.60
N LEU A 7 -7.03 2.06 10.77
CA LEU A 7 -7.84 0.88 10.53
C LEU A 7 -9.10 1.25 9.78
N PHE A 8 -9.33 0.58 8.66
CA PHE A 8 -10.61 0.60 8.00
C PHE A 8 -11.41 -0.65 8.38
N LYS A 9 -12.65 -0.42 8.82
CA LYS A 9 -13.62 -1.49 9.10
C LYS A 9 -14.73 -1.45 8.05
N TRP A 10 -15.16 -2.63 7.61
CA TRP A 10 -16.29 -2.78 6.70
C TRP A 10 -17.34 -3.72 7.28
N ASP A 11 -18.60 -3.40 7.00
CA ASP A 11 -19.73 -4.27 7.27
C ASP A 11 -20.01 -5.10 6.00
N ILE A 12 -19.62 -6.38 6.04
CA ILE A 12 -19.72 -7.28 4.89
C ILE A 12 -21.18 -7.48 4.48
N LYS A 13 -22.10 -7.53 5.45
CA LYS A 13 -23.53 -7.71 5.18
C LYS A 13 -24.10 -6.49 4.48
N LYS A 14 -23.74 -5.28 4.92
CA LYS A 14 -24.13 -4.04 4.22
C LYS A 14 -23.60 -3.98 2.79
N ILE A 15 -22.34 -4.35 2.57
CA ILE A 15 -21.76 -4.39 1.21
C ILE A 15 -22.46 -5.44 0.34
N SER A 16 -22.66 -6.64 0.88
CA SER A 16 -23.35 -7.75 0.21
C SER A 16 -24.75 -7.32 -0.25
N ASN A 17 -25.51 -6.70 0.64
CA ASN A 17 -26.84 -6.16 0.33
C ASN A 17 -26.80 -5.05 -0.73
N ALA A 18 -25.88 -4.09 -0.59
CA ALA A 18 -25.76 -2.95 -1.50
C ALA A 18 -25.36 -3.38 -2.92
N LEU A 19 -24.46 -4.34 -3.03
CA LEU A 19 -23.97 -4.86 -4.31
C LEU A 19 -24.80 -6.02 -4.87
N LYS A 20 -25.80 -6.51 -4.12
CA LYS A 20 -26.66 -7.65 -4.48
C LYS A 20 -25.86 -8.92 -4.81
N ILE A 21 -24.78 -9.16 -4.07
CA ILE A 21 -23.92 -10.35 -4.19
C ILE A 21 -23.82 -11.06 -2.84
N LYS A 22 -23.32 -12.30 -2.81
CA LYS A 22 -23.14 -13.03 -1.55
C LYS A 22 -21.97 -12.45 -0.75
N GLU A 23 -22.02 -12.57 0.59
CA GLU A 23 -20.91 -12.16 1.47
C GLU A 23 -19.57 -12.84 1.10
N ARG A 24 -19.62 -14.08 0.60
CA ARG A 24 -18.44 -14.78 0.07
C ARG A 24 -17.78 -14.02 -1.08
N ASP A 25 -18.58 -13.49 -2.02
CA ASP A 25 -18.07 -12.77 -3.18
C ASP A 25 -17.51 -11.40 -2.77
N VAL A 26 -18.11 -10.76 -1.76
CA VAL A 26 -17.53 -9.57 -1.12
C VAL A 26 -16.14 -9.88 -0.58
N ARG A 27 -15.97 -10.93 0.23
CA ARG A 27 -14.66 -11.30 0.78
C ARG A 27 -13.64 -11.55 -0.34
N LEU A 28 -13.99 -12.34 -1.36
CA LEU A 28 -13.10 -12.62 -2.48
C LEU A 28 -12.67 -11.35 -3.22
N TYR A 29 -13.62 -10.44 -3.49
CA TYR A 29 -13.34 -9.18 -4.17
C TYR A 29 -12.42 -8.28 -3.34
N PHE A 30 -12.71 -8.14 -2.04
CA PHE A 30 -11.99 -7.21 -1.15
C PHE A 30 -10.63 -7.73 -0.66
N THR A 31 -10.31 -9.01 -0.91
CA THR A 31 -8.96 -9.56 -0.71
C THR A 31 -8.11 -9.61 -2.00
N ASP A 32 -8.67 -9.20 -3.15
CA ASP A 32 -7.91 -9.11 -4.42
C ASP A 32 -7.37 -7.69 -4.63
N GLY A 33 -6.06 -7.54 -4.49
CA GLY A 33 -5.36 -6.26 -4.66
C GLY A 33 -5.54 -5.62 -6.04
N ARG A 34 -5.88 -6.39 -7.08
CA ARG A 34 -6.16 -5.83 -8.42
C ARG A 34 -7.51 -5.12 -8.48
N ARG A 35 -8.36 -5.32 -7.47
CA ARG A 35 -9.73 -4.82 -7.41
C ARG A 35 -9.89 -3.81 -6.27
N VAL A 36 -9.54 -4.23 -5.05
CA VAL A 36 -9.80 -3.42 -3.85
C VAL A 36 -8.90 -2.19 -3.73
N SER A 37 -7.70 -2.20 -4.35
CA SER A 37 -6.75 -1.08 -4.22
C SER A 37 -7.36 0.25 -4.67
N PHE A 38 -8.14 0.26 -5.75
CA PHE A 38 -8.84 1.46 -6.22
C PHE A 38 -9.85 2.01 -5.20
N ILE A 39 -10.50 1.15 -4.41
CA ILE A 39 -11.40 1.58 -3.34
C ILE A 39 -10.58 2.15 -2.17
N LEU A 40 -9.48 1.49 -1.81
CA LEU A 40 -8.60 1.92 -0.74
C LEU A 40 -7.94 3.27 -1.05
N GLU A 41 -7.45 3.48 -2.27
CA GLU A 41 -6.89 4.76 -2.73
C GLU A 41 -7.87 5.91 -2.48
N ARG A 42 -9.15 5.74 -2.82
CA ARG A 42 -10.19 6.75 -2.56
C ARG A 42 -10.38 7.02 -1.08
N ARG A 43 -10.48 5.96 -0.25
CA ARG A 43 -10.64 6.12 1.20
C ARG A 43 -9.41 6.78 1.82
N LEU A 44 -8.21 6.38 1.42
CA LEU A 44 -6.96 6.97 1.89
C LEU A 44 -6.85 8.44 1.48
N ALA A 45 -7.17 8.79 0.23
CA ALA A 45 -7.13 10.17 -0.23
C ALA A 45 -8.10 11.05 0.55
N TYR A 46 -9.37 10.66 0.62
CA TYR A 46 -10.44 11.53 1.13
C TYR A 46 -10.59 11.48 2.66
N GLU A 47 -10.47 10.31 3.27
CA GLU A 47 -10.69 10.15 4.71
C GLU A 47 -9.42 10.41 5.51
N VAL A 48 -8.24 9.98 5.01
CA VAL A 48 -6.98 9.99 5.78
C VAL A 48 -6.10 11.19 5.44
N LEU A 49 -5.75 11.38 4.17
CA LEU A 49 -4.83 12.44 3.74
C LEU A 49 -5.52 13.80 3.49
N LYS A 50 -6.85 13.81 3.42
CA LYS A 50 -7.67 14.97 3.03
C LYS A 50 -7.19 15.58 1.71
N GLY A 51 -6.80 14.72 0.78
CA GLY A 51 -6.22 15.07 -0.51
C GLY A 51 -7.06 14.56 -1.68
N SER A 52 -6.40 14.34 -2.82
CA SER A 52 -7.04 13.88 -4.06
C SER A 52 -6.29 12.70 -4.67
N LEU A 53 -6.99 11.94 -5.52
CA LEU A 53 -6.34 10.96 -6.37
C LEU A 53 -5.43 11.66 -7.40
N ALA A 54 -4.47 10.91 -7.94
CA ALA A 54 -3.70 11.35 -9.08
C ALA A 54 -4.61 11.65 -10.29
N PRO A 55 -4.26 12.63 -11.14
CA PRO A 55 -5.14 13.10 -12.21
C PRO A 55 -5.31 12.09 -13.35
N ASN A 56 -4.43 11.09 -13.46
CA ASN A 56 -4.54 10.01 -14.44
C ASN A 56 -3.81 8.74 -13.94
N GLU A 57 -4.19 7.58 -14.48
CA GLU A 57 -3.61 6.27 -14.15
C GLU A 57 -2.12 6.13 -14.54
N GLY A 58 -1.60 7.04 -15.38
CA GLY A 58 -0.20 7.06 -15.80
C GLY A 58 0.72 7.86 -14.89
N ALA A 59 0.19 8.45 -13.82
CA ALA A 59 0.98 9.23 -12.88
C ALA A 59 1.98 8.36 -12.11
N GLY A 60 3.12 8.94 -11.72
CA GLY A 60 4.15 8.25 -10.93
C GLY A 60 3.76 7.96 -9.48
N TYR A 61 2.54 8.33 -9.06
CA TYR A 61 2.01 8.27 -7.69
C TYR A 61 0.48 8.09 -7.76
N ASP A 62 -0.12 7.68 -6.65
CA ASP A 62 -1.56 7.36 -6.58
C ASP A 62 -2.39 8.48 -5.92
N ILE A 63 -1.81 9.18 -4.92
CA ILE A 63 -2.50 10.22 -4.13
C ILE A 63 -1.63 11.47 -4.00
N VAL A 64 -2.27 12.64 -4.01
CA VAL A 64 -1.70 13.92 -3.57
C VAL A 64 -2.37 14.32 -2.24
N ASP A 65 -1.58 14.56 -1.19
CA ASP A 65 -2.09 15.05 0.10
C ASP A 65 -2.45 16.55 0.06
N SER A 66 -3.09 17.04 1.12
CA SER A 66 -3.51 18.45 1.24
C SER A 66 -2.36 19.47 1.19
N GLU A 67 -1.12 19.04 1.37
CA GLU A 67 0.10 19.86 1.29
C GLU A 67 0.81 19.72 -0.08
N GLY A 68 0.20 19.02 -1.04
CA GLY A 68 0.81 18.76 -2.36
C GLY A 68 1.81 17.60 -2.38
N GLY A 69 1.92 16.84 -1.29
CA GLY A 69 2.79 15.67 -1.19
C GLY A 69 2.25 14.46 -1.95
N LYS A 70 3.12 13.78 -2.68
CA LYS A 70 2.77 12.63 -3.51
C LYS A 70 3.00 11.31 -2.79
N TRP A 71 2.06 10.38 -2.89
CA TRP A 71 2.09 9.10 -2.17
C TRP A 71 1.80 7.92 -3.11
N GLU A 72 2.52 6.82 -2.90
CA GLU A 72 2.21 5.54 -3.54
C GLU A 72 1.36 4.69 -2.60
N VAL A 73 0.30 4.06 -3.12
CA VAL A 73 -0.52 3.10 -2.40
C VAL A 73 -0.13 1.68 -2.80
N ARG A 74 0.01 0.81 -1.79
CA ARG A 74 0.25 -0.61 -1.99
C ARG A 74 -0.60 -1.46 -1.05
N SER A 75 -0.91 -2.66 -1.52
CA SER A 75 -1.67 -3.65 -0.76
C SER A 75 -0.78 -4.85 -0.45
N ILE A 76 -0.71 -5.25 0.82
CA ILE A 76 -0.16 -6.55 1.24
C ILE A 76 -1.27 -7.58 1.08
N SER A 77 -1.00 -8.61 0.28
CA SER A 77 -1.90 -9.76 0.09
C SER A 77 -1.22 -11.05 0.53
N LYS A 78 -1.90 -12.20 0.44
CA LYS A 78 -1.25 -13.52 0.61
C LYS A 78 -0.03 -13.70 -0.28
N GLY A 79 -0.03 -13.09 -1.47
CA GLY A 79 1.09 -13.13 -2.41
C GLY A 79 2.25 -12.20 -2.04
N GLY A 80 2.15 -11.47 -0.94
CA GLY A 80 3.09 -10.45 -0.50
C GLY A 80 2.79 -9.07 -1.07
N ILE A 81 3.85 -8.26 -1.18
CA ILE A 81 3.84 -6.87 -1.65
C ILE A 81 5.06 -6.60 -2.53
N TYR A 82 4.91 -5.69 -3.49
CA TYR A 82 5.99 -5.12 -4.30
C TYR A 82 6.10 -3.61 -4.02
N PHE A 83 7.32 -3.10 -3.95
CA PHE A 83 7.56 -1.65 -3.78
C PHE A 83 7.90 -0.96 -5.11
N CYS A 84 8.28 -1.71 -6.14
CA CYS A 84 8.52 -1.17 -7.46
C CYS A 84 7.22 -0.69 -8.15
N PRO A 85 7.32 0.16 -9.18
CA PRO A 85 6.16 0.60 -9.96
C PRO A 85 5.36 -0.58 -10.54
N SER A 86 4.03 -0.42 -10.62
CA SER A 86 3.12 -1.47 -11.11
C SER A 86 3.45 -1.93 -12.54
N TYR A 87 3.94 -1.03 -13.41
CA TYR A 87 4.37 -1.36 -14.77
C TYR A 87 5.64 -2.21 -14.85
N MET A 88 6.38 -2.38 -13.74
CA MET A 88 7.56 -3.27 -13.65
C MET A 88 7.21 -4.67 -13.14
N VAL A 89 5.94 -4.95 -12.83
CA VAL A 89 5.47 -6.21 -12.25
C VAL A 89 4.43 -6.85 -13.16
N GLY A 90 4.60 -8.13 -13.51
CA GLY A 90 3.66 -8.90 -14.33
C GLY A 90 4.35 -9.67 -15.47
N SER A 91 3.58 -10.46 -16.22
CA SER A 91 4.10 -11.25 -17.34
C SER A 91 4.75 -10.34 -18.39
N GLY A 92 5.96 -10.69 -18.84
CA GLY A 92 6.73 -9.94 -19.83
C GLY A 92 7.37 -8.63 -19.33
N ARG A 93 7.27 -8.31 -18.04
CA ARG A 93 7.86 -7.10 -17.43
C ARG A 93 9.15 -7.44 -16.70
N SER A 94 10.09 -6.51 -16.69
CA SER A 94 11.36 -6.63 -15.99
C SER A 94 11.52 -5.52 -14.94
N PHE A 95 12.12 -5.88 -13.81
CA PHE A 95 12.48 -4.90 -12.79
C PHE A 95 13.63 -4.01 -13.29
N GLU A 96 13.43 -2.70 -13.27
CA GLU A 96 14.41 -1.70 -13.70
C GLU A 96 14.83 -0.83 -12.51
N LYS A 97 16.04 -1.07 -12.00
CA LYS A 97 16.54 -0.47 -10.76
C LYS A 97 16.56 1.05 -10.78
N ARG A 98 16.95 1.69 -11.88
CA ARG A 98 17.04 3.16 -11.97
C ARG A 98 15.65 3.78 -11.92
N GLY A 99 14.66 3.20 -12.57
CA GLY A 99 13.28 3.64 -12.55
C GLY A 99 12.64 3.49 -11.18
N PHE A 100 12.92 2.40 -10.46
CA PHE A 100 12.53 2.29 -9.05
C PHE A 100 13.13 3.43 -8.20
N LEU A 101 14.44 3.64 -8.28
CA LEU A 101 15.11 4.70 -7.50
C LEU A 101 14.66 6.11 -7.89
N ARG A 102 14.30 6.34 -9.16
CA ARG A 102 13.74 7.61 -9.64
C ARG A 102 12.38 7.86 -8.99
N LYS A 103 11.49 6.86 -8.99
CA LYS A 103 10.18 6.95 -8.34
C LYS A 103 10.28 7.29 -6.86
N LEU A 104 11.22 6.67 -6.14
CA LEU A 104 11.44 6.98 -4.71
C LEU A 104 11.81 8.46 -4.46
N LYS A 105 12.31 9.20 -5.46
CA LYS A 105 12.58 10.64 -5.32
C LYS A 105 11.35 11.51 -5.55
N GLU A 106 10.28 10.95 -6.11
CA GLU A 106 9.09 11.70 -6.53
C GLU A 106 7.93 11.62 -5.52
N ILE A 107 8.04 10.76 -4.50
CA ILE A 107 7.00 10.50 -3.50
C ILE A 107 7.50 10.79 -2.08
N LYS A 108 6.62 11.26 -1.21
CA LYS A 108 6.85 11.38 0.24
C LYS A 108 6.97 10.01 0.90
N GLY A 109 6.29 8.99 0.36
CA GLY A 109 6.30 7.66 0.91
C GLY A 109 5.23 6.74 0.34
N TYR A 110 5.04 5.63 1.04
CA TYR A 110 4.06 4.60 0.73
C TYR A 110 2.96 4.58 1.77
N ILE A 111 1.73 4.35 1.33
CA ILE A 111 0.62 3.97 2.21
C ILE A 111 0.29 2.51 1.92
N ILE A 112 0.53 1.66 2.91
CA ILE A 112 0.45 0.22 2.76
C ILE A 112 -0.79 -0.29 3.51
N SER A 113 -1.62 -1.10 2.87
CA SER A 113 -2.83 -1.70 3.46
C SER A 113 -2.76 -3.23 3.48
N ASP A 114 -3.05 -3.87 4.60
CA ASP A 114 -3.10 -5.35 4.70
C ASP A 114 -4.49 -5.88 4.34
N ILE A 115 -4.73 -6.05 3.04
CA ILE A 115 -6.05 -6.40 2.51
C ILE A 115 -6.46 -7.84 2.83
N ASP A 116 -5.49 -8.69 3.17
CA ASP A 116 -5.77 -10.08 3.57
C ASP A 116 -6.44 -10.17 4.96
N SER A 117 -6.42 -9.08 5.73
CA SER A 117 -7.12 -8.95 7.02
C SER A 117 -8.57 -8.44 6.89
N PHE A 118 -9.10 -8.31 5.66
CA PHE A 118 -10.48 -7.88 5.43
C PHE A 118 -11.49 -8.75 6.22
N PRO A 119 -12.44 -8.17 6.98
CA PRO A 119 -12.97 -6.80 6.87
C PRO A 119 -12.31 -5.75 7.78
N GLU A 120 -11.19 -6.05 8.41
CA GLU A 120 -10.45 -5.12 9.25
C GLU A 120 -9.08 -4.84 8.62
N VAL A 121 -9.06 -3.92 7.64
CA VAL A 121 -7.84 -3.61 6.88
C VAL A 121 -7.05 -2.52 7.60
N ARG A 122 -5.96 -2.93 8.24
CA ARG A 122 -4.99 -2.00 8.81
C ARG A 122 -4.17 -1.37 7.70
N PHE A 123 -3.81 -0.10 7.87
CA PHE A 123 -2.89 0.59 6.98
C PHE A 123 -1.79 1.32 7.75
N TRP A 124 -0.68 1.58 7.06
CA TRP A 124 0.50 2.28 7.58
C TRP A 124 1.01 3.29 6.57
N ILE A 125 1.39 4.46 7.05
CA ILE A 125 2.03 5.52 6.26
C ILE A 125 3.53 5.45 6.54
N ILE A 126 4.29 5.06 5.51
CA ILE A 126 5.71 4.75 5.60
C ILE A 126 6.50 5.77 4.77
N PRO A 127 7.36 6.59 5.40
CA PRO A 127 8.21 7.54 4.69
C PRO A 127 9.13 6.85 3.68
N VAL A 128 9.43 7.54 2.59
CA VAL A 128 10.24 6.96 1.51
C VAL A 128 11.67 6.63 1.97
N GLU A 129 12.20 7.38 2.94
CA GLU A 129 13.51 7.15 3.55
C GLU A 129 13.60 5.76 4.16
N GLN A 130 12.50 5.29 4.76
CA GLN A 130 12.45 3.97 5.38
C GLN A 130 12.44 2.86 4.33
N VAL A 131 11.73 3.05 3.22
CA VAL A 131 11.76 2.12 2.08
C VAL A 131 13.15 2.08 1.43
N ILE A 132 13.81 3.23 1.31
CA ILE A 132 15.21 3.32 0.85
C ILE A 132 16.13 2.54 1.80
N ARG A 133 15.95 2.64 3.11
CA ARG A 133 16.73 1.87 4.09
C ARG A 133 16.54 0.38 3.88
N TRP A 134 15.29 -0.11 3.82
CA TRP A 134 15.00 -1.52 3.56
C TRP A 134 15.60 -2.03 2.25
N TRP A 135 15.60 -1.20 1.21
CA TRP A 135 16.25 -1.55 -0.06
C TRP A 135 17.77 -1.66 0.08
N LYS A 136 18.42 -0.66 0.68
CA LYS A 136 19.89 -0.64 0.86
C LYS A 136 20.39 -1.74 1.79
N SER A 137 19.61 -2.13 2.79
CA SER A 137 19.92 -3.21 3.73
C SER A 137 19.56 -4.60 3.18
N HIS A 138 19.10 -4.71 1.93
CA HIS A 138 18.68 -5.97 1.30
C HIS A 138 17.54 -6.68 2.07
N GLN A 139 16.72 -5.91 2.80
CA GLN A 139 15.51 -6.42 3.45
C GLN A 139 14.34 -6.57 2.47
N LEU A 140 14.41 -5.93 1.31
CA LEU A 140 13.53 -6.18 0.17
C LEU A 140 14.14 -7.24 -0.76
N GLY A 141 13.30 -8.04 -1.42
CA GLY A 141 13.77 -8.95 -2.47
C GLY A 141 14.38 -8.20 -3.66
N THR A 142 15.08 -8.91 -4.54
CA THR A 142 15.77 -8.32 -5.72
C THR A 142 14.84 -7.57 -6.67
N THR A 143 13.58 -7.99 -6.75
CA THR A 143 12.49 -7.34 -7.50
C THR A 143 11.63 -6.43 -6.62
N THR A 144 12.11 -6.10 -5.42
CA THR A 144 11.41 -5.42 -4.32
C THR A 144 10.24 -6.19 -3.72
N LYS A 145 10.03 -7.44 -4.13
CA LYS A 145 8.99 -8.30 -3.56
C LYS A 145 9.40 -8.80 -2.19
N ILE A 146 8.47 -8.81 -1.23
CA ILE A 146 8.61 -9.52 0.05
C ILE A 146 7.31 -10.24 0.40
N SER A 147 7.39 -11.27 1.26
CA SER A 147 6.20 -11.98 1.76
C SER A 147 5.38 -11.09 2.69
N ARG A 148 4.13 -11.51 2.96
CA ARG A 148 3.27 -10.85 3.94
C ARG A 148 3.90 -10.85 5.33
N GLU A 149 4.43 -11.99 5.79
CA GLU A 149 5.06 -12.04 7.13
C GLU A 149 6.24 -11.08 7.22
N LYS A 150 7.10 -11.05 6.18
CA LYS A 150 8.27 -10.17 6.19
C LYS A 150 7.86 -8.70 6.16
N ALA A 151 6.85 -8.33 5.38
CA ALA A 151 6.35 -6.96 5.34
C ALA A 151 5.83 -6.52 6.72
N LEU A 152 5.00 -7.35 7.36
CA LEU A 152 4.45 -7.05 8.68
C LEU A 152 5.55 -6.98 9.75
N GLN A 153 6.55 -7.86 9.70
CA GLN A 153 7.71 -7.82 10.58
C GLN A 153 8.47 -6.49 10.46
N LEU A 154 8.81 -6.08 9.23
CA LEU A 154 9.55 -4.84 9.00
C LEU A 154 8.77 -3.60 9.47
N ILE A 155 7.45 -3.60 9.32
CA ILE A 155 6.56 -2.52 9.78
C ILE A 155 6.51 -2.46 11.32
N ASP A 156 6.44 -3.62 11.98
CA ASP A 156 6.43 -3.74 13.44
C ASP A 156 7.75 -3.27 14.06
N GLU A 157 8.89 -3.59 13.43
CA GLU A 157 10.23 -3.14 13.86
C GLU A 157 10.35 -1.60 13.88
N ILE A 158 9.74 -0.90 12.93
CA ILE A 158 9.73 0.58 12.92
C ILE A 158 8.93 1.14 14.10
N SER A 159 7.79 0.50 14.40
CA SER A 159 6.90 0.93 15.48
C SER A 159 7.62 0.80 16.83
N LYS A 160 8.28 -0.33 17.08
CA LYS A 160 9.06 -0.58 18.30
C LYS A 160 10.25 0.37 18.47
N THR A 161 10.96 0.69 17.38
CA THR A 161 12.13 1.59 17.44
C THR A 161 11.75 3.04 17.81
N SER A 162 10.45 3.37 17.76
CA SER A 162 9.95 4.71 18.10
C SER A 162 9.55 4.87 19.57
N ASP A 163 9.44 3.76 20.31
CA ASP A 163 9.13 3.78 21.75
C ASP A 163 10.39 3.86 22.64
N TYR A 164 11.58 3.72 22.04
CA TYR A 164 12.88 3.75 22.73
C TYR A 164 13.78 4.93 22.34
N ALA A 165 13.24 5.92 21.60
CA ALA A 165 13.94 7.13 21.15
C ALA A 165 13.20 8.37 21.64
#